data_AF-A0A522CJ37-F1
#
_entry.id   AF-A0A522CJ37-F1
#
_cell.length_a   1.000
_cell.length_b   1.000
_cell.length_c   1.000
_cell.angle_alpha   90.00
_cell.angle_beta   90.00
_cell.angle_gamma   90.00
#
_symmetry.space_group_name_H-M   'P 1'
#
loop_
_entity.id
_entity.type
_entity.pdbx_description
1 polymer ?
#
loop_
_entity_poly.entity_id
_entity_poly.type
_entity_poly.pdbx_seq_one_letter_code
_entity_poly.pdbx_strand_id
1 'polypeptide(L)'
;MHRRFIGRGLISAIAVAASACSVEQPASSQQIAAIEVSLRTPADRADLLAMLHRHARAGGLHVDDVSERWRRLDTSDHPPAARDVLTKTIYVGLWRGVEDDDMEVMVDDGGHQGRPWLTFRRGKHPELASRVRVGLLADIKRRWPDARDVPVMPNGALPLANDLVWTGGGYAVKAERVAGYARRGD
;
A
#
# COMPACT_ATOMS: atom_id res chain seq x y z
N MET A 1 19.97 -41.75 -54.55
CA MET A 1 20.71 -42.41 -53.45
C MET A 1 20.32 -41.73 -52.13
N HIS A 2 19.28 -42.16 -51.43
CA HIS A 2 19.29 -43.23 -50.42
C HIS A 2 20.40 -43.10 -49.37
N ARG A 3 20.06 -42.56 -48.18
CA ARG A 3 20.10 -43.31 -46.90
C ARG A 3 19.27 -42.61 -45.81
N ARG A 4 18.31 -43.36 -45.27
CA ARG A 4 17.56 -43.13 -44.02
C ARG A 4 18.33 -43.72 -42.84
N PHE A 5 18.21 -43.14 -41.64
CA PHE A 5 18.28 -43.79 -40.31
C PHE A 5 17.83 -42.73 -39.27
N ILE A 6 16.55 -42.66 -38.89
CA ILE A 6 15.87 -43.27 -37.72
C ILE A 6 16.71 -43.24 -36.42
N GLY A 7 16.23 -42.49 -35.42
CA GLY A 7 16.68 -42.63 -34.04
C GLY A 7 16.12 -41.59 -33.08
N ARG A 8 14.96 -41.88 -32.48
CA ARG A 8 14.60 -41.66 -31.05
C ARG A 8 15.00 -40.29 -30.48
N GLY A 9 14.09 -39.34 -30.34
CA GLY A 9 13.13 -39.37 -29.24
C GLY A 9 13.80 -38.89 -27.94
N LEU A 10 13.76 -37.57 -27.69
CA LEU A 10 13.77 -37.03 -26.34
C LEU A 10 13.06 -35.67 -26.37
N ILE A 11 11.76 -35.70 -26.05
CA ILE A 11 11.03 -34.51 -25.62
C ILE A 11 11.65 -34.15 -24.26
N SER A 12 12.61 -33.24 -24.24
CA SER A 12 13.06 -32.63 -22.98
C SER A 12 11.92 -31.76 -22.48
N ALA A 13 11.10 -32.36 -21.62
CA ALA A 13 10.18 -31.65 -20.75
C ALA A 13 11.00 -30.65 -19.92
N ILE A 14 10.92 -29.37 -20.28
CA ILE A 14 11.34 -28.28 -19.40
C ILE A 14 10.34 -28.28 -18.26
N ALA A 15 10.72 -28.96 -17.17
CA ALA A 15 10.00 -28.93 -15.92
C ALA A 15 9.97 -27.48 -15.44
N VAL A 16 8.77 -26.88 -15.46
CA VAL A 16 8.47 -25.63 -14.78
C VAL A 16 8.60 -25.91 -13.29
N ALA A 17 9.80 -25.68 -12.74
CA ALA A 17 9.98 -25.55 -11.31
C ALA A 17 9.45 -24.16 -10.90
N ALA A 18 8.13 -24.07 -10.73
CA ALA A 18 7.49 -23.00 -9.97
C ALA A 18 7.89 -23.15 -8.50
N SER A 19 9.16 -22.87 -8.22
CA SER A 19 9.63 -22.58 -6.88
C SER A 19 9.06 -21.20 -6.58
N ALA A 20 8.05 -21.13 -5.72
CA ALA A 20 7.64 -19.89 -5.10
C ALA A 20 8.82 -19.37 -4.28
N CYS A 21 9.77 -18.70 -4.96
CA CYS A 21 10.82 -17.94 -4.32
C CYS A 21 10.12 -16.87 -3.49
N SER A 22 9.95 -17.15 -2.21
CA SER A 22 9.70 -16.13 -1.20
C SER A 22 11.00 -15.34 -1.10
N VAL A 23 11.23 -14.44 -2.06
CA VAL A 23 12.36 -13.52 -2.00
C VAL A 23 12.13 -12.70 -0.74
N GLU A 24 13.04 -12.85 0.22
CA GLU A 24 13.01 -12.08 1.45
C GLU A 24 12.93 -10.59 1.09
N GLN A 25 11.85 -9.94 1.52
CA GLN A 25 11.67 -8.52 1.25
C GLN A 25 12.76 -7.75 2.01
N PRO A 26 13.43 -6.79 1.36
CA PRO A 26 14.43 -6.00 2.07
C PRO A 26 13.77 -5.28 3.25
N ALA A 27 14.48 -5.18 4.38
CA ALA A 27 13.96 -4.53 5.58
C ALA A 27 13.46 -3.09 5.33
N SER A 28 13.99 -2.41 4.31
CA SER A 28 13.52 -1.08 3.87
C SER A 28 12.06 -1.08 3.39
N SER A 29 11.59 -2.17 2.80
CA SER A 29 10.20 -2.32 2.32
C SER A 29 9.22 -2.71 3.41
N GLN A 30 9.72 -3.04 4.61
CA GLN A 30 8.86 -3.40 5.74
C GLN A 30 7.93 -2.24 6.08
N GLN A 31 6.65 -2.55 6.17
CA GLN A 31 5.67 -1.61 6.68
C GLN A 31 5.78 -1.52 8.20
N ILE A 32 5.74 -0.29 8.71
CA ILE A 32 5.99 -0.02 10.14
C ILE A 32 4.90 0.82 10.79
N ALA A 33 4.04 1.46 9.99
CA ALA A 33 2.83 2.10 10.46
C ALA A 33 1.78 2.17 9.34
N ALA A 34 0.52 2.29 9.74
CA ALA A 34 -0.56 2.70 8.86
C ALA A 34 -1.61 3.49 9.63
N ILE A 35 -2.24 4.44 8.94
CA ILE A 35 -3.34 5.22 9.47
C ILE A 35 -4.42 5.38 8.40
N GLU A 36 -5.67 5.19 8.79
CA GLU A 36 -6.82 5.49 7.95
C GLU A 36 -7.27 6.94 8.16
N VAL A 37 -7.56 7.64 7.06
CA VAL A 37 -8.16 8.97 7.08
C VAL A 37 -9.54 8.91 6.42
N SER A 38 -10.55 9.52 7.05
CA SER A 38 -11.90 9.61 6.48
C SER A 38 -12.03 10.84 5.59
N LEU A 39 -11.98 10.66 4.26
CA LEU A 39 -12.19 11.74 3.31
C LEU A 39 -13.69 11.90 3.03
N ARG A 40 -14.32 12.90 3.64
CA ARG A 40 -15.78 13.13 3.50
C ARG A 40 -16.10 13.99 2.29
N THR A 41 -15.21 14.90 1.93
CA THR A 41 -15.39 15.91 0.90
C THR A 41 -14.20 15.96 -0.08
N PRO A 42 -14.38 16.52 -1.29
CA PRO A 42 -13.26 16.82 -2.18
C PRO A 42 -12.22 17.76 -1.56
N ALA A 43 -12.65 18.64 -0.65
CA ALA A 43 -11.76 19.52 0.10
C ALA A 43 -10.84 18.72 1.04
N ASP A 44 -11.35 17.67 1.70
CA ASP A 44 -10.49 16.80 2.53
C ASP A 44 -9.40 16.12 1.71
N ARG A 45 -9.74 15.67 0.49
CA ARG A 45 -8.74 15.09 -0.43
C ARG A 45 -7.69 16.12 -0.82
N ALA A 46 -8.10 17.33 -1.18
CA ALA A 46 -7.18 18.42 -1.52
C ALA A 46 -6.26 18.79 -0.34
N ASP A 47 -6.81 18.86 0.87
CA ASP A 47 -6.05 19.12 2.10
C ASP A 47 -5.01 18.02 2.36
N LEU A 48 -5.38 16.75 2.19
CA LEU A 48 -4.47 15.62 2.33
C LEU A 48 -3.35 15.69 1.30
N LEU A 49 -3.66 15.95 0.04
CA LEU A 49 -2.66 16.06 -1.02
C LEU A 49 -1.70 17.24 -0.77
N ALA A 50 -2.21 18.39 -0.36
CA ALA A 50 -1.39 19.55 0.00
C ALA A 50 -0.46 19.24 1.20
N MET A 51 -0.96 18.48 2.18
CA MET A 51 -0.16 18.00 3.31
C MET A 51 0.96 17.06 2.85
N LEU A 52 0.65 16.10 1.97
CA LEU A 52 1.63 15.18 1.39
C LEU A 52 2.74 15.93 0.65
N HIS A 53 2.40 16.89 -0.21
CA HIS A 53 3.39 17.72 -0.91
C HIS A 53 4.28 18.53 0.04
N ARG A 54 3.70 19.09 1.11
CA ARG A 54 4.47 19.85 2.10
C ARG A 54 5.51 18.98 2.80
N HIS A 55 5.10 17.80 3.27
CA HIS A 55 6.02 16.86 3.94
C HIS A 55 7.02 16.26 2.99
N ALA A 56 6.62 15.96 1.75
CA ALA A 56 7.53 15.47 0.72
C ALA A 56 8.64 16.49 0.43
N ARG A 57 8.27 17.76 0.18
CA ARG A 57 9.24 18.84 -0.04
C ARG A 57 10.20 19.02 1.14
N ALA A 58 9.68 19.00 2.37
CA ALA A 58 10.51 19.12 3.57
C ALA A 58 11.44 17.91 3.78
N GLY A 59 10.99 16.73 3.37
CA GLY A 59 11.73 15.46 3.48
C GLY A 59 12.67 15.15 2.32
N GLY A 60 12.72 15.99 1.28
CA GLY A 60 13.47 15.69 0.05
C GLY A 60 12.91 14.48 -0.71
N LEU A 61 11.59 14.39 -0.77
CA LEU A 61 10.82 13.37 -1.49
C LEU A 61 10.09 14.03 -2.67
N HIS A 62 9.78 13.25 -3.70
CA HIS A 62 8.78 13.63 -4.70
C HIS A 62 7.47 12.90 -4.46
N VAL A 63 6.41 13.41 -5.10
CA VAL A 63 5.04 12.91 -4.97
C VAL A 63 4.54 12.49 -6.33
N ASP A 64 4.10 11.24 -6.44
CA ASP A 64 3.41 10.73 -7.61
C ASP A 64 1.93 10.55 -7.29
N ASP A 65 1.10 11.43 -7.85
CA ASP A 65 -0.35 11.30 -7.78
C ASP A 65 -0.89 10.63 -9.05
N VAL A 66 -1.33 9.38 -8.91
CA VAL A 66 -1.95 8.59 -9.99
C VAL A 66 -3.45 8.43 -9.79
N SER A 67 -4.06 9.16 -8.86
CA SER A 67 -5.48 9.08 -8.50
C SER A 67 -6.40 9.25 -9.71
N GLU A 68 -6.09 10.19 -10.62
CA GLU A 68 -6.92 10.40 -11.81
C GLU A 68 -6.82 9.24 -12.81
N ARG A 69 -5.63 8.66 -12.96
CA ARG A 69 -5.42 7.47 -13.80
C ARG A 69 -6.20 6.29 -13.21
N TRP A 70 -6.10 6.07 -11.90
CA TRP A 70 -6.84 5.02 -11.21
C TRP A 70 -8.35 5.21 -11.31
N ARG A 71 -8.85 6.43 -11.07
CA ARG A 71 -10.28 6.74 -11.23
C ARG A 71 -10.78 6.40 -12.64
N ARG A 72 -10.02 6.72 -13.69
CA ARG A 72 -10.41 6.38 -15.07
C ARG A 72 -10.50 4.87 -15.30
N LEU A 73 -9.57 4.11 -14.75
CA LEU A 73 -9.59 2.64 -14.84
C LEU A 73 -10.74 2.04 -14.03
N ASP A 74 -11.08 2.60 -12.86
CA ASP A 74 -12.12 2.08 -11.98
C ASP A 74 -13.54 2.44 -12.45
N THR A 75 -13.70 3.55 -13.18
CA THR A 75 -15.01 4.03 -13.68
C THR A 75 -15.66 3.16 -14.76
N SER A 76 -14.96 2.19 -15.36
CA SER A 76 -15.55 1.35 -16.42
C SER A 76 -16.59 0.36 -15.90
N ASP A 77 -16.49 -0.06 -14.64
CA ASP A 77 -17.29 -1.16 -14.07
C ASP A 77 -18.26 -0.72 -12.96
N HIS A 78 -18.29 0.57 -12.61
CA HIS A 78 -19.02 1.06 -11.45
C HIS A 78 -20.35 1.78 -11.81
N PRO A 79 -21.47 1.50 -11.11
CA PRO A 79 -22.74 2.16 -11.35
C PRO A 79 -22.65 3.67 -11.02
N PRO A 80 -23.53 4.53 -11.59
CA PRO A 80 -23.46 5.98 -11.39
C PRO A 80 -23.43 6.43 -9.91
N ALA A 81 -24.10 5.71 -9.02
CA ALA A 81 -24.10 5.98 -7.57
C ALA A 81 -22.72 5.80 -6.91
N ALA A 82 -21.79 5.04 -7.49
CA ALA A 82 -20.43 4.89 -7.00
C ALA A 82 -19.51 6.04 -7.44
N ARG A 83 -19.92 6.87 -8.42
CA ARG A 83 -19.08 7.97 -8.94
C ARG A 83 -18.80 9.05 -7.91
N ASP A 84 -19.74 9.31 -7.00
CA ASP A 84 -19.54 10.27 -5.91
C ASP A 84 -18.44 9.80 -4.93
N VAL A 85 -18.31 8.49 -4.73
CA VAL A 85 -17.27 7.93 -3.87
C VAL A 85 -15.90 8.00 -4.56
N LEU A 86 -15.85 7.76 -5.88
CA LEU A 86 -14.65 7.87 -6.71
C LEU A 86 -14.03 9.27 -6.76
N THR A 87 -14.81 10.33 -6.46
CA THR A 87 -14.25 11.69 -6.35
C THR A 87 -13.29 11.83 -5.16
N LYS A 88 -13.44 10.96 -4.15
CA LYS A 88 -12.70 10.99 -2.88
C LYS A 88 -11.53 10.00 -2.87
N THR A 89 -11.50 9.08 -3.82
CA THR A 89 -10.40 8.13 -3.99
C THR A 89 -9.09 8.85 -4.28
N ILE A 90 -8.03 8.37 -3.62
CA ILE A 90 -6.67 8.88 -3.71
C ILE A 90 -5.70 7.71 -3.86
N TYR A 91 -4.72 7.88 -4.74
CA TYR A 91 -3.63 6.94 -4.98
C TYR A 91 -2.34 7.74 -5.18
N VAL A 92 -1.53 7.81 -4.13
CA VAL A 92 -0.35 8.69 -4.08
C VAL A 92 0.83 7.96 -3.47
N GLY A 93 1.98 8.00 -4.16
CA GLY A 93 3.27 7.56 -3.64
C GLY A 93 4.16 8.74 -3.25
N LEU A 94 4.87 8.63 -2.13
CA LEU A 94 5.98 9.51 -1.78
C LEU A 94 7.27 8.71 -1.85
N TRP A 95 8.21 9.21 -2.64
CA TRP A 95 9.41 8.47 -3.00
C TRP A 95 10.67 9.30 -2.72
N ARG A 96 11.72 8.60 -2.34
CA ARG A 96 13.07 9.14 -2.23
C ARG A 96 13.91 8.65 -3.42
N GLY A 97 14.80 9.51 -3.89
CA GLY A 97 15.62 9.23 -5.06
C GLY A 97 14.97 9.77 -6.32
N VAL A 98 15.69 9.68 -7.44
CA VAL A 98 15.27 10.27 -8.72
C VAL A 98 14.58 9.28 -9.65
N GLU A 99 14.59 7.97 -9.31
CA GLU A 99 14.03 6.88 -10.13
C GLU A 99 12.99 6.03 -9.37
N ASP A 100 12.23 6.62 -8.44
CA ASP A 100 11.22 5.90 -7.64
C ASP A 100 11.81 4.71 -6.86
N ASP A 101 13.09 4.79 -6.49
CA ASP A 101 13.84 3.68 -5.91
C ASP A 101 13.36 3.29 -4.51
N ASP A 102 12.81 4.27 -3.77
CA ASP A 102 12.55 4.18 -2.34
C ASP A 102 11.23 4.83 -1.94
N MET A 103 10.13 4.08 -2.10
CA MET A 103 8.85 4.48 -1.54
C MET A 103 8.92 4.56 -0.02
N GLU A 104 8.55 5.71 0.55
CA GLU A 104 8.45 5.90 2.01
C GLU A 104 6.99 5.90 2.48
N VAL A 105 6.09 6.45 1.67
CA VAL A 105 4.66 6.51 1.98
C VAL A 105 3.84 6.09 0.76
N MET A 106 2.83 5.27 0.96
CA MET A 106 1.78 5.01 -0.03
C MET A 106 0.43 5.38 0.57
N VAL A 107 -0.38 6.06 -0.22
CA VAL A 107 -1.75 6.41 0.11
C VAL A 107 -2.64 5.75 -0.91
N ASP A 108 -3.49 4.82 -0.48
CA ASP A 108 -4.50 4.21 -1.33
C ASP A 108 -5.78 3.92 -0.55
N ASP A 109 -6.86 3.67 -1.28
CA ASP A 109 -8.14 3.32 -0.67
C ASP A 109 -8.19 1.87 -0.15
N GLY A 110 -7.15 1.03 -0.28
CA GLY A 110 -7.08 -0.31 0.31
C GLY A 110 -8.27 -1.26 0.07
N GLY A 111 -9.10 -0.98 -0.96
CA GLY A 111 -10.37 -1.69 -1.21
C GLY A 111 -11.59 -1.14 -0.43
N HIS A 112 -11.45 0.00 0.25
CA HIS A 112 -12.47 0.76 0.98
C HIS A 112 -12.51 2.23 0.52
N GLN A 113 -13.30 2.46 -0.53
CA GLN A 113 -13.38 3.75 -1.22
C GLN A 113 -13.70 4.93 -0.28
N GLY A 114 -12.95 6.04 -0.42
CA GLY A 114 -13.10 7.26 0.37
C GLY A 114 -12.53 7.22 1.79
N ARG A 115 -11.83 6.14 2.14
CA ARG A 115 -11.18 5.95 3.45
C ARG A 115 -9.74 5.53 3.27
N PRO A 116 -8.88 6.37 2.65
CA PRO A 116 -7.54 5.94 2.32
C PRO A 116 -6.73 5.56 3.54
N TRP A 117 -5.90 4.54 3.36
CA TRP A 117 -4.82 4.18 4.26
C TRP A 117 -3.54 4.85 3.79
N LEU A 118 -2.90 5.55 4.71
CA LEU A 118 -1.53 6.01 4.57
C LEU A 118 -0.63 4.98 5.23
N THR A 119 0.19 4.34 4.41
CA THR A 119 1.09 3.26 4.79
C THR A 119 2.51 3.76 4.78
N PHE A 120 3.27 3.46 5.84
CA PHE A 120 4.64 3.96 6.00
C PHE A 120 5.61 2.80 6.01
N ARG A 121 6.62 2.88 5.14
CA ARG A 121 7.72 1.93 5.08
C ARG A 121 8.86 2.35 5.98
N ARG A 122 9.71 1.40 6.36
CA ARG A 122 10.95 1.67 7.09
C ARG A 122 11.88 2.58 6.28
N GLY A 123 11.94 2.38 4.96
CA GLY A 123 12.82 3.10 4.05
C GLY A 123 14.28 2.66 4.14
N LYS A 124 15.07 2.93 3.10
CA LYS A 124 16.53 2.69 3.10
C LYS A 124 17.28 3.64 4.06
N HIS A 125 16.68 4.78 4.39
CA HIS A 125 17.19 5.75 5.35
C HIS A 125 16.21 5.93 6.53
N PRO A 126 16.22 5.03 7.52
CA PRO A 126 15.17 4.97 8.55
C PRO A 126 14.96 6.26 9.32
N GLU A 127 16.02 7.01 9.61
CA GLU A 127 15.93 8.28 10.33
C GLU A 127 15.23 9.38 9.53
N LEU A 128 15.47 9.43 8.21
CA LEU A 128 14.80 10.38 7.32
C LEU A 128 13.33 10.01 7.16
N ALA A 129 13.04 8.74 6.88
CA ALA A 129 11.68 8.22 6.78
C ALA A 129 10.91 8.42 8.09
N SER A 130 11.58 8.25 9.24
CA SER A 130 11.00 8.49 10.56
C SER A 130 10.58 9.94 10.77
N ARG A 131 11.41 10.92 10.37
CA ARG A 131 11.05 12.33 10.47
C ARG A 131 9.82 12.68 9.64
N VAL A 132 9.76 12.20 8.40
CA VAL A 132 8.59 12.40 7.52
C VAL A 132 7.35 11.73 8.12
N ARG A 133 7.45 10.47 8.54
CA ARG A 133 6.34 9.72 9.16
C ARG A 133 5.80 10.44 10.39
N VAL A 134 6.66 10.80 11.34
CA VAL A 134 6.24 11.43 12.61
C VAL A 134 5.57 12.77 12.34
N GLY A 135 6.14 13.59 11.45
CA GLY A 135 5.54 14.87 11.07
C GLY A 135 4.18 14.70 10.39
N LEU A 136 4.08 13.78 9.43
CA LEU A 136 2.85 13.54 8.69
C LEU A 136 1.75 12.98 9.61
N LEU A 137 2.07 12.01 10.47
CA LEU A 137 1.12 11.46 11.44
C LEU A 137 0.61 12.51 12.42
N ALA A 138 1.48 13.39 12.92
CA ALA A 138 1.08 14.47 13.82
C ALA A 138 0.10 15.45 13.14
N ASP A 139 0.38 15.84 11.89
CA ASP A 139 -0.49 16.71 11.11
C ASP A 139 -1.83 16.05 10.78
N ILE A 140 -1.82 14.76 10.43
CA ILE A 140 -3.03 13.98 10.16
C ILE A 140 -3.91 13.93 11.40
N LYS A 141 -3.37 13.51 12.55
CA LYS A 141 -4.14 13.39 13.80
C LYS A 141 -4.71 14.73 14.26
N ARG A 142 -4.04 15.84 13.92
CA ARG A 142 -4.53 17.20 14.18
C ARG A 142 -5.67 17.60 13.24
N ARG A 143 -5.57 17.31 11.94
CA ARG A 143 -6.58 17.71 10.93
C ARG A 143 -7.79 16.77 10.88
N TRP A 144 -7.59 15.49 11.18
CA TRP A 144 -8.60 14.44 11.25
C TRP A 144 -8.50 13.72 12.59
N PRO A 145 -9.15 14.26 13.64
CA PRO A 145 -9.15 13.65 14.98
C PRO A 145 -9.79 12.25 15.01
N ASP A 146 -10.57 11.90 13.99
CA ASP A 146 -11.19 10.59 13.78
C ASP A 146 -10.34 9.63 12.94
N ALA A 147 -9.11 10.01 12.58
CA ALA A 147 -8.15 9.15 11.93
C ALA A 147 -7.79 7.95 12.83
N ARG A 148 -7.61 6.79 12.20
CA ARG A 148 -7.57 5.50 12.92
C ARG A 148 -6.27 4.78 12.64
N ASP A 149 -5.54 4.43 13.67
CA ASP A 149 -4.35 3.59 13.50
C ASP A 149 -4.78 2.20 12.99
N VAL A 150 -4.14 1.75 11.92
CA VAL A 150 -4.32 0.42 11.33
C VAL A 150 -3.17 -0.46 11.83
N PRO A 151 -3.45 -1.63 12.43
CA PRO A 151 -2.40 -2.46 12.99
C PRO A 151 -1.48 -3.00 11.89
N VAL A 152 -0.17 -2.92 12.13
CA VAL A 152 0.83 -3.66 11.36
C VAL A 152 1.05 -4.99 12.04
N MET A 153 0.91 -6.08 11.28
CA MET A 153 0.91 -7.42 11.83
C MET A 153 2.32 -7.98 12.07
N PRO A 154 2.48 -9.05 12.89
CA PRO A 154 3.78 -9.65 13.16
C PRO A 154 4.56 -10.10 11.92
N ASN A 155 3.86 -10.51 10.86
CA ASN A 155 4.42 -10.85 9.56
C ASN A 155 4.77 -9.62 8.69
N GLY A 156 4.56 -8.41 9.18
CA GLY A 156 4.80 -7.14 8.48
C GLY A 156 3.70 -6.70 7.51
N ALA A 157 2.62 -7.49 7.37
CA ALA A 157 1.49 -7.15 6.50
C ALA A 157 0.49 -6.23 7.20
N LEU A 158 -0.34 -5.56 6.39
CA LEU A 158 -1.59 -5.00 6.89
C LEU A 158 -2.70 -6.04 6.81
N PRO A 159 -3.64 -6.04 7.77
CA PRO A 159 -4.84 -6.83 7.64
C PRO A 159 -5.71 -6.36 6.48
N LEU A 160 -6.54 -7.26 5.98
CA LEU A 160 -7.59 -6.88 5.06
C LEU A 160 -8.63 -6.02 5.79
N ALA A 161 -9.25 -5.06 5.09
CA ALA A 161 -10.28 -4.22 5.69
C ALA A 161 -11.44 -5.03 6.30
N ASN A 162 -11.81 -6.14 5.67
CA ASN A 162 -12.85 -7.05 6.18
C ASN A 162 -12.43 -7.86 7.42
N ASP A 163 -11.14 -7.87 7.76
CA ASP A 163 -10.61 -8.54 8.94
C ASP A 163 -10.45 -7.57 10.12
N LEU A 164 -10.76 -6.28 9.94
CA LEU A 164 -10.67 -5.26 10.98
C LEU A 164 -12.01 -5.02 11.67
N VAL A 165 -11.95 -4.73 12.97
CA VAL A 165 -13.06 -4.29 13.82
C VAL A 165 -12.67 -3.01 14.56
N TRP A 166 -13.63 -2.09 14.68
CA TRP A 166 -13.43 -0.83 15.40
C TRP A 166 -13.48 -1.04 16.92
N THR A 167 -12.49 -0.51 17.64
CA THR A 167 -12.39 -0.65 19.12
C THR A 167 -12.37 0.69 19.87
N GLY A 168 -12.92 1.75 19.28
CA GLY A 168 -13.05 3.07 19.93
C GLY A 168 -11.81 3.97 19.82
N GLY A 169 -10.61 3.41 19.73
CA GLY A 169 -9.36 4.15 19.55
C GLY A 169 -8.56 3.80 18.29
N GLY A 170 -9.04 2.85 17.49
CA GLY A 170 -8.32 2.30 16.34
C GLY A 170 -8.97 1.02 15.86
N TYR A 171 -8.23 0.25 15.07
CA TYR A 171 -8.65 -1.08 14.65
C TYR A 171 -7.99 -2.19 15.44
N ALA A 172 -8.75 -3.25 15.71
CA ALA A 172 -8.23 -4.57 16.05
C ALA A 172 -8.53 -5.55 14.92
N VAL A 173 -7.74 -6.62 14.81
CA VAL A 173 -8.02 -7.73 13.90
C VAL A 173 -9.03 -8.67 14.55
N LYS A 174 -10.00 -9.16 13.77
CA LYS A 174 -10.94 -10.22 14.18
C LYS A 174 -10.17 -11.42 14.74
N ALA A 175 -10.58 -11.93 15.89
CA ALA A 175 -9.85 -12.98 16.61
C ALA A 175 -9.60 -14.22 15.72
N GLU A 176 -10.60 -14.62 14.94
CA GLU A 176 -10.55 -15.74 14.00
C GLU A 176 -9.61 -15.53 12.80
N ARG A 177 -9.12 -14.31 12.58
CA ARG A 177 -8.19 -13.95 11.49
C ARG A 177 -6.75 -13.79 11.94
N VAL A 178 -6.51 -13.59 13.25
CA VAL A 178 -5.17 -13.31 13.81
C VAL A 178 -4.13 -14.35 13.40
N ALA A 179 -4.49 -15.64 13.41
CA ALA A 179 -3.56 -16.73 13.07
C ALA A 179 -2.99 -16.61 11.63
N GLY A 180 -3.75 -16.06 10.68
CA GLY A 180 -3.29 -15.84 9.31
C GLY A 180 -2.20 -14.76 9.18
N TYR A 181 -1.98 -13.99 10.24
CA TYR A 181 -1.05 -12.87 10.30
C TYR A 181 0.16 -13.13 11.22
N ALA A 182 0.28 -14.34 11.76
CA ALA A 182 1.43 -14.74 12.57
C ALA A 182 2.72 -14.78 11.73
N ARG A 183 3.86 -14.60 12.41
CA ARG A 183 5.18 -14.75 11.78
C ARG A 183 5.34 -16.23 11.38
N ARG A 184 5.83 -16.50 10.17
CA ARG A 184 6.11 -17.89 9.77
C ARG A 184 7.29 -18.40 10.62
N GLY A 185 7.06 -19.43 11.43
CA GLY A 185 8.10 -20.07 12.24
C GLY A 185 7.97 -19.89 13.76
N ASP A 186 6.87 -19.31 14.24
CA ASP A 186 6.46 -19.34 15.65
C ASP A 186 5.53 -20.55 15.92
#